data_AF-A0A954NV22-F1
#
_entry.id   AF-A0A954NV22-F1
#
_cell.length_a   1.000
_cell.length_b   1.000
_cell.length_c   1.000
_cell.angle_alpha   90.00
_cell.angle_beta   90.00
_cell.angle_gamma   90.00
#
_symmetry.space_group_name_H-M   'P 1'
#
loop_
_entity.id
_entity.type
_entity.pdbx_description
1 polymer ?
#
loop_
_entity_poly.entity_id
_entity_poly.type
_entity_poly.pdbx_seq_one_letter_code
_entity_poly.pdbx_strand_id
1 'polypeptide(L)'
;MRQREWIRGTAAIFGLMLSTALLWAAEGDSSGHPTGGDLSIRWTLIENAKDSTSHLGRWEITNNGDSPLPAHGWTIYFNMLHMATFEPMLEIPETVTIKHFSGDLLKLQPTDKFEPVQPGKTFTFEYRGVEPINKPSWAPSGVYIVFEDENGVEEPPTVIGEMQVTPFTRPEQISRGDLDLTPVPTPDYLYEQNQKLSLLPITRVGKVTPTPVVYKEQ
;
A
#
# COMPACT_ATOMS: atom_id res chain seq x y z
N MET A 1 37.89 -11.23 81.31
CA MET A 1 37.77 -9.81 80.94
C MET A 1 37.73 -9.70 79.42
N ARG A 2 36.62 -9.13 78.91
CA ARG A 2 36.37 -8.44 77.62
C ARG A 2 37.23 -8.72 76.37
N GLN A 3 36.50 -9.08 75.31
CA GLN A 3 36.51 -8.54 73.92
C GLN A 3 37.78 -8.80 73.08
N ARG A 4 37.75 -8.99 71.74
CA ARG A 4 36.77 -8.80 70.67
C ARG A 4 37.36 -9.49 69.41
N GLU A 5 36.51 -10.02 68.55
CA GLU A 5 36.83 -10.47 67.17
C GLU A 5 37.29 -9.31 66.28
N TRP A 6 38.11 -9.56 65.25
CA TRP A 6 38.00 -8.92 63.91
C TRP A 6 38.63 -9.81 62.82
N ILE A 7 37.83 -10.05 61.78
CA ILE A 7 38.05 -10.85 60.56
C ILE A 7 38.83 -10.04 59.52
N ARG A 8 39.62 -10.70 58.65
CA ARG A 8 39.78 -10.35 57.21
C ARG A 8 40.61 -11.38 56.44
N GLY A 9 40.05 -11.88 55.34
CA GLY A 9 40.83 -12.35 54.18
C GLY A 9 40.35 -13.64 53.52
N THR A 10 39.38 -13.57 52.61
CA THR A 10 39.21 -14.58 51.56
C THR A 10 38.89 -13.88 50.24
N ALA A 11 39.75 -14.11 49.25
CA ALA A 11 39.65 -13.58 47.90
C ALA A 11 38.57 -14.33 47.10
N ALA A 12 37.74 -13.58 46.39
CA ALA A 12 36.75 -14.12 45.46
C ALA A 12 37.40 -14.37 44.09
N ILE A 13 37.23 -15.59 43.58
CA ILE A 13 37.60 -16.01 42.23
C ILE A 13 36.48 -15.57 41.27
N PHE A 14 36.79 -14.67 40.33
CA PHE A 14 35.90 -14.32 39.23
C PHE A 14 36.07 -15.35 38.10
N GLY A 15 35.07 -16.21 37.92
CA GLY A 15 34.94 -17.07 36.74
C GLY A 15 34.35 -16.29 35.56
N LEU A 16 35.11 -16.20 34.47
CA LEU A 16 34.67 -15.59 33.22
C LEU A 16 33.82 -16.61 32.44
N MET A 17 32.51 -16.40 32.36
CA MET A 17 31.62 -17.18 31.49
C MET A 17 31.83 -16.74 30.03
N LEU A 18 32.23 -17.67 29.16
CA LEU A 18 32.14 -17.52 27.71
C LEU A 18 30.67 -17.58 27.29
N SER A 19 30.08 -16.44 26.95
CA SER A 19 28.79 -16.39 26.26
C SER A 19 28.98 -16.72 24.78
N THR A 20 28.63 -17.93 24.36
CA THR A 20 28.41 -18.24 22.95
C THR A 20 27.16 -17.50 22.49
N ALA A 21 27.35 -16.45 21.70
CA ALA A 21 26.26 -15.87 20.92
C ALA A 21 25.81 -16.92 19.90
N LEU A 22 24.62 -17.51 20.10
CA LEU A 22 23.92 -18.20 19.02
C LEU A 22 23.59 -17.16 17.95
N LEU A 23 24.36 -17.19 16.87
CA LEU A 23 23.92 -16.65 15.59
C LEU A 23 22.68 -17.44 15.20
N TRP A 24 21.50 -16.83 15.32
CA TRP A 24 20.35 -17.24 14.54
C TRP A 24 20.74 -17.03 13.08
N ALA A 25 21.10 -18.12 12.40
CA ALA A 25 20.93 -18.16 10.97
C ALA A 25 19.43 -17.99 10.73
N ALA A 26 19.04 -17.00 9.94
CA ALA A 26 17.77 -17.07 9.27
C ALA A 26 17.86 -18.31 8.37
N GLU A 27 17.32 -19.43 8.84
CA GLU A 27 16.90 -20.49 7.93
C GLU A 27 15.99 -19.80 6.92
N GLY A 28 16.44 -19.78 5.66
CA GLY A 28 15.57 -19.39 4.56
C GLY A 28 14.38 -20.32 4.65
N ASP A 29 13.25 -19.76 5.07
CA ASP A 29 11.99 -20.47 5.14
C ASP A 29 11.75 -20.98 3.72
N SER A 30 11.91 -22.28 3.51
CA SER A 30 11.59 -22.91 2.22
C SER A 30 10.09 -23.08 2.16
N SER A 31 9.36 -21.99 2.37
CA SER A 31 7.93 -21.95 2.14
C SER A 31 7.73 -22.32 0.68
N GLY A 32 6.74 -23.18 0.41
CA GLY A 32 6.45 -23.69 -0.94
C GLY A 32 5.92 -22.61 -1.89
N HIS A 33 6.02 -21.33 -1.51
CA HIS A 33 5.49 -20.15 -2.16
C HIS A 33 6.48 -18.99 -2.02
N PRO A 34 6.39 -17.95 -2.87
CA PRO A 34 7.17 -16.72 -2.71
C PRO A 34 6.81 -15.98 -1.42
N THR A 35 7.69 -15.11 -0.96
CA THR A 35 7.34 -14.09 0.04
C THR A 35 6.67 -12.89 -0.63
N GLY A 36 5.99 -12.03 0.12
CA GLY A 36 5.46 -10.77 -0.42
C GLY A 36 6.54 -9.90 -1.08
N GLY A 37 7.77 -9.92 -0.56
CA GLY A 37 8.91 -9.20 -1.11
C GLY A 37 9.33 -9.65 -2.51
N ASP A 38 8.98 -10.88 -2.89
CA ASP A 38 9.26 -11.45 -4.21
C ASP A 38 8.20 -11.08 -5.24
N LEU A 39 7.08 -10.50 -4.82
CA LEU A 39 5.98 -10.11 -5.70
C LEU A 39 6.09 -8.62 -6.06
N SER A 40 5.84 -8.31 -7.34
CA SER A 40 5.64 -6.94 -7.80
C SER A 40 4.28 -6.79 -8.43
N ILE A 41 3.59 -5.70 -8.10
CA ILE A 41 2.26 -5.39 -8.59
C ILE A 41 2.28 -4.10 -9.39
N ARG A 42 1.68 -4.12 -10.58
CA ARG A 42 1.30 -2.92 -11.31
C ARG A 42 -0.22 -2.82 -11.39
N TRP A 43 -0.74 -1.66 -11.02
CA TRP A 43 -2.13 -1.31 -11.24
C TRP A 43 -2.26 -0.20 -12.28
N THR A 44 -3.19 -0.36 -13.21
CA THR A 44 -3.44 0.60 -14.29
C THR A 44 -4.93 0.92 -14.38
N LEU A 45 -5.27 2.21 -14.33
CA LEU A 45 -6.57 2.69 -14.77
C LEU A 45 -6.62 2.62 -16.30
N ILE A 46 -7.44 1.75 -16.87
CA ILE A 46 -7.55 1.62 -18.33
C ILE A 46 -8.47 2.70 -18.88
N GLU A 47 -9.67 2.78 -18.30
CA GLU A 47 -10.78 3.62 -18.73
C GLU A 47 -11.54 4.06 -17.48
N ASN A 48 -12.05 5.29 -17.47
CA ASN A 48 -12.71 5.88 -16.31
C ASN A 48 -13.99 6.59 -16.74
N ALA A 49 -15.04 6.51 -15.90
CA ALA A 49 -16.28 7.26 -16.05
C ALA A 49 -16.99 7.15 -17.43
N LYS A 50 -16.76 6.09 -18.20
CA LYS A 50 -17.39 5.93 -19.53
C LYS A 50 -18.91 5.89 -19.49
N ASP A 51 -19.46 5.29 -18.44
CA ASP A 51 -20.88 5.27 -18.13
C ASP A 51 -21.23 6.25 -17.00
N SER A 52 -20.29 7.14 -16.63
CA SER A 52 -20.33 8.03 -15.46
C SER A 52 -20.38 7.35 -14.08
N THR A 53 -20.42 6.03 -14.01
CA THR A 53 -20.66 5.28 -12.76
C THR A 53 -19.61 4.23 -12.43
N SER A 54 -18.70 3.92 -13.36
CA SER A 54 -17.70 2.86 -13.19
C SER A 54 -16.30 3.26 -13.68
N HIS A 55 -15.33 2.42 -13.34
CA HIS A 55 -13.99 2.44 -13.89
C HIS A 55 -13.55 1.03 -14.31
N LEU A 56 -12.64 0.95 -15.28
CA LEU A 56 -11.98 -0.28 -15.70
C LEU A 56 -10.53 -0.25 -15.21
N GLY A 57 -10.19 -1.14 -14.27
CA GLY A 57 -8.85 -1.29 -13.72
C GLY A 57 -8.18 -2.57 -14.20
N ARG A 58 -6.84 -2.58 -14.21
CA ARG A 58 -6.02 -3.76 -14.48
C ARG A 58 -5.01 -3.98 -13.38
N TRP A 59 -4.88 -5.22 -12.94
CA TRP A 59 -3.80 -5.68 -12.07
C TRP A 59 -2.86 -6.58 -12.87
N GLU A 60 -1.57 -6.40 -12.64
CA GLU A 60 -0.49 -7.26 -13.09
C GLU A 60 0.30 -7.70 -11.86
N ILE A 61 0.21 -8.96 -11.48
CA ILE A 61 0.94 -9.55 -10.35
C ILE A 61 2.06 -10.39 -10.92
N THR A 62 3.30 -9.93 -10.74
CA THR A 62 4.49 -10.63 -11.23
C THR A 62 5.20 -11.31 -10.08
N ASN A 63 5.52 -12.59 -10.27
CA ASN A 63 6.32 -13.37 -9.35
C ASN A 63 7.79 -13.27 -9.75
N ASN A 64 8.60 -12.57 -8.94
CA ASN A 64 10.04 -12.43 -9.15
C ASN A 64 10.86 -13.40 -8.27
N GLY A 65 10.20 -14.23 -7.46
CA GLY A 65 10.84 -15.23 -6.61
C GLY A 65 11.14 -16.52 -7.34
N ASP A 66 11.71 -17.47 -6.62
CA ASP A 66 12.13 -18.78 -7.14
C ASP A 66 11.07 -19.89 -6.96
N SER A 67 10.04 -19.64 -6.13
CA SER A 67 8.90 -20.53 -5.91
C SER A 67 7.65 -20.01 -6.64
N PRO A 68 6.75 -20.88 -7.13
CA PRO A 68 5.51 -20.43 -7.76
C PRO A 68 4.55 -19.77 -6.76
N LEU A 69 3.84 -18.70 -7.16
CA LEU A 69 2.67 -18.24 -6.42
C LEU A 69 1.59 -19.32 -6.56
N PRO A 70 1.13 -19.95 -5.46
CA PRO A 70 0.28 -21.13 -5.54
C PRO A 70 -1.12 -20.83 -6.09
N ALA A 71 -1.83 -21.90 -6.48
CA ALA A 71 -3.19 -21.81 -7.01
C ALA A 71 -4.22 -21.30 -5.97
N HIS A 72 -3.93 -21.50 -4.69
CA HIS A 72 -4.80 -21.21 -3.55
C HIS A 72 -3.96 -20.87 -2.31
N GLY A 73 -4.62 -20.59 -1.18
CA GLY A 73 -3.94 -20.37 0.11
C GLY A 73 -3.22 -19.04 0.21
N TRP A 74 -3.71 -18.00 -0.48
CA TRP A 74 -3.20 -16.65 -0.32
C TRP A 74 -4.30 -15.60 -0.43
N THR A 75 -4.12 -14.50 0.29
CA THR A 75 -4.99 -13.32 0.25
C THR A 75 -4.13 -12.07 0.16
N ILE A 76 -4.34 -11.27 -0.89
CA ILE A 76 -3.77 -9.93 -1.00
C ILE A 76 -4.75 -8.94 -0.40
N TYR A 77 -4.31 -8.20 0.60
CA TYR A 77 -5.05 -7.11 1.21
C TYR A 77 -4.58 -5.78 0.63
N PHE A 78 -5.51 -4.88 0.36
CA PHE A 78 -5.20 -3.54 -0.13
C PHE A 78 -6.27 -2.54 0.28
N ASN A 79 -5.88 -1.28 0.44
CA ASN A 79 -6.80 -0.18 0.66
C ASN A 79 -7.16 0.46 -0.66
N MET A 80 -8.44 0.70 -0.89
CA MET A 80 -8.91 1.47 -2.03
C MET A 80 -10.14 2.25 -1.63
N LEU A 81 -10.14 3.56 -1.93
CA LEU A 81 -11.26 4.44 -1.63
C LEU A 81 -12.46 4.03 -2.48
N HIS A 82 -13.36 3.27 -1.88
CA HIS A 82 -14.72 3.04 -2.36
C HIS A 82 -15.66 3.67 -1.35
N MET A 83 -16.43 4.67 -1.76
CA MET A 83 -17.32 5.36 -0.83
C MET A 83 -18.50 4.41 -0.50
N ALA A 84 -18.36 3.65 0.58
CA ALA A 84 -19.43 2.93 1.27
C ALA A 84 -20.13 1.77 0.51
N THR A 85 -19.56 1.23 -0.58
CA THR A 85 -20.16 0.08 -1.27
C THR A 85 -19.57 -1.24 -0.76
N PHE A 86 -20.43 -2.15 -0.27
CA PHE A 86 -20.03 -3.50 0.14
C PHE A 86 -19.65 -4.40 -1.04
N GLU A 87 -20.19 -4.09 -2.22
CA GLU A 87 -19.90 -4.77 -3.49
C GLU A 87 -19.15 -3.79 -4.40
N PRO A 88 -17.81 -3.73 -4.31
CA PRO A 88 -17.03 -2.72 -5.01
C PRO A 88 -16.81 -3.05 -6.49
N MET A 89 -17.14 -4.26 -6.93
CA MET A 89 -16.92 -4.75 -8.30
C MET A 89 -18.25 -4.98 -9.02
N LEU A 90 -18.35 -4.49 -10.25
CA LEU A 90 -19.45 -4.80 -11.18
C LEU A 90 -19.12 -6.05 -12.01
N GLU A 91 -17.86 -6.17 -12.44
CA GLU A 91 -17.37 -7.29 -13.27
C GLU A 91 -15.96 -7.67 -12.81
N ILE A 92 -15.71 -8.97 -12.67
CA ILE A 92 -14.39 -9.53 -12.35
C ILE A 92 -14.27 -10.92 -12.99
N PRO A 93 -13.10 -11.31 -13.51
CA PRO A 93 -12.93 -12.65 -14.09
C PRO A 93 -13.04 -13.73 -13.04
N GLU A 94 -13.44 -14.91 -13.47
CA GLU A 94 -13.74 -16.03 -12.58
C GLU A 94 -12.50 -16.62 -11.88
N THR A 95 -11.29 -16.17 -12.22
CA THR A 95 -10.01 -16.61 -11.63
C THR A 95 -9.72 -15.99 -10.27
N VAL A 96 -10.35 -14.87 -9.94
CA VAL A 96 -10.10 -14.15 -8.69
C VAL A 96 -11.39 -13.53 -8.15
N THR A 97 -11.39 -13.21 -6.86
CA THR A 97 -12.45 -12.40 -6.24
C THR A 97 -11.83 -11.18 -5.57
N ILE A 98 -12.53 -10.05 -5.63
CA ILE A 98 -12.23 -8.88 -4.81
C ILE A 98 -13.45 -8.63 -3.93
N LYS A 99 -13.26 -8.61 -2.61
CA LYS A 99 -14.33 -8.43 -1.63
C LYS A 99 -13.97 -7.36 -0.62
N HIS A 100 -14.99 -6.63 -0.16
CA HIS A 100 -14.87 -5.75 0.99
C HIS A 100 -14.54 -6.56 2.26
N PHE A 101 -13.64 -6.05 3.10
CA PHE A 101 -13.33 -6.64 4.40
C PHE A 101 -13.69 -5.72 5.56
N SER A 102 -13.14 -4.50 5.60
CA SER A 102 -13.45 -3.53 6.65
C SER A 102 -13.04 -2.12 6.23
N GLY A 103 -13.91 -1.12 6.39
CA GLY A 103 -13.58 0.25 5.97
C GLY A 103 -13.26 0.31 4.47
N ASP A 104 -12.08 0.81 4.12
CA ASP A 104 -11.52 0.85 2.77
C ASP A 104 -10.57 -0.33 2.46
N LEU A 105 -10.45 -1.30 3.37
CA LEU A 105 -9.64 -2.51 3.20
C LEU A 105 -10.43 -3.59 2.45
N LEU A 106 -9.85 -4.07 1.35
CA LEU A 106 -10.38 -5.14 0.49
C LEU A 106 -9.45 -6.35 0.49
N LYS A 107 -10.02 -7.50 0.12
CA LYS A 107 -9.32 -8.77 -0.10
C LYS A 107 -9.37 -9.12 -1.58
N LEU A 108 -8.23 -9.42 -2.18
CA LEU A 108 -8.07 -10.11 -3.46
C LEU A 108 -7.65 -11.56 -3.18
N GLN A 109 -8.42 -12.52 -3.66
CA GLN A 109 -8.20 -13.95 -3.43
C GLN A 109 -8.32 -14.74 -4.74
N PRO A 110 -7.53 -15.82 -4.92
CA PRO A 110 -7.71 -16.74 -6.03
C PRO A 110 -9.03 -17.51 -5.88
N THR A 111 -9.55 -18.01 -6.99
CA THR A 111 -10.62 -19.02 -7.00
C THR A 111 -10.05 -20.37 -7.44
N ASP A 112 -10.90 -21.40 -7.49
CA ASP A 112 -10.54 -22.73 -8.03
C ASP A 112 -10.11 -22.69 -9.51
N LYS A 113 -10.33 -21.58 -10.23
CA LYS A 113 -9.91 -21.37 -11.63
C LYS A 113 -8.56 -20.65 -11.73
N PHE A 114 -7.97 -20.25 -10.61
CA PHE A 114 -6.66 -19.60 -10.60
C PHE A 114 -5.56 -20.63 -10.85
N GLU A 115 -4.66 -20.31 -11.77
CA GLU A 115 -3.51 -21.15 -12.08
C GLU A 115 -2.25 -20.58 -11.41
N PRO A 116 -1.33 -21.43 -10.91
CA PRO A 116 -0.11 -20.97 -10.26
C PRO A 116 0.72 -20.02 -11.14
N VAL A 117 1.23 -18.94 -10.56
CA VAL A 117 2.13 -18.01 -11.26
C VAL A 117 3.56 -18.46 -11.08
N GLN A 118 4.11 -19.08 -12.11
CA GLN A 118 5.48 -19.58 -12.11
C GLN A 118 6.51 -18.44 -11.92
N PRO A 119 7.71 -18.75 -11.41
CA PRO A 119 8.83 -17.81 -11.35
C PRO A 119 9.03 -17.03 -12.66
N GLY A 120 9.18 -15.71 -12.54
CA GLY A 120 9.34 -14.78 -13.67
C GLY A 120 8.09 -14.60 -14.54
N LYS A 121 6.92 -15.07 -14.11
CA LYS A 121 5.65 -14.89 -14.84
C LYS A 121 4.76 -13.85 -14.17
N THR A 122 3.83 -13.33 -14.98
CA THR A 122 2.86 -12.32 -14.58
C THR A 122 1.46 -12.86 -14.78
N PHE A 123 0.65 -12.83 -13.73
CA PHE A 123 -0.79 -12.95 -13.82
C PHE A 123 -1.41 -11.57 -14.04
N THR A 124 -2.26 -11.45 -15.07
CA THR A 124 -2.91 -10.19 -15.43
C THR A 124 -4.41 -10.39 -15.46
N PHE A 125 -5.15 -9.47 -14.84
CA PHE A 125 -6.60 -9.45 -14.93
C PHE A 125 -7.14 -8.02 -14.94
N GLU A 126 -8.30 -7.87 -15.57
CA GLU A 126 -9.07 -6.62 -15.59
C GLU A 126 -10.34 -6.78 -14.80
N TYR A 127 -10.83 -5.69 -14.23
CA TYR A 127 -12.07 -5.66 -13.49
C TYR A 127 -12.79 -4.33 -13.73
N ARG A 128 -14.12 -4.36 -13.65
CA ARG A 128 -14.94 -3.16 -13.61
C ARG A 128 -15.33 -2.87 -12.17
N GLY A 129 -14.83 -1.78 -11.63
CA GLY A 129 -15.18 -1.31 -10.28
C GLY A 129 -16.34 -0.31 -10.32
N VAL A 130 -17.03 -0.18 -9.19
CA VAL A 130 -17.98 0.91 -8.97
C VAL A 130 -17.25 2.24 -8.78
N GLU A 131 -17.95 3.33 -9.14
CA GLU A 131 -17.53 4.73 -9.05
C GLU A 131 -16.32 5.08 -9.93
N PRO A 132 -16.26 6.29 -10.51
CA PRO A 132 -15.06 6.78 -11.17
C PRO A 132 -13.89 7.04 -10.20
N ILE A 133 -12.66 6.82 -10.67
CA ILE A 133 -11.43 7.14 -9.95
C ILE A 133 -10.97 8.56 -10.29
N ASN A 134 -11.11 9.49 -9.36
CA ASN A 134 -10.84 10.90 -9.63
C ASN A 134 -9.35 11.29 -9.60
N LYS A 135 -8.53 10.57 -8.81
CA LYS A 135 -7.12 10.92 -8.57
C LYS A 135 -6.27 9.65 -8.47
N PRO A 136 -4.96 9.71 -8.80
CA PRO A 136 -4.05 8.60 -8.55
C PRO A 136 -4.03 8.14 -7.09
N SER A 137 -4.30 9.04 -6.13
CA SER A 137 -4.40 8.71 -4.70
C SER A 137 -5.61 7.84 -4.33
N TRP A 138 -6.50 7.55 -5.28
CA TRP A 138 -7.63 6.63 -5.10
C TRP A 138 -7.32 5.24 -5.66
N ALA A 139 -6.17 5.04 -6.29
CA ALA A 139 -5.70 3.73 -6.69
C ALA A 139 -5.37 2.85 -5.46
N PRO A 140 -5.28 1.52 -5.62
CA PRO A 140 -4.91 0.61 -4.55
C PRO A 140 -3.61 1.03 -3.84
N SER A 141 -3.60 0.92 -2.50
CA SER A 141 -2.45 1.28 -1.67
C SER A 141 -2.36 0.42 -0.41
N GLY A 142 -1.21 0.48 0.29
CA GLY A 142 -0.99 -0.31 1.51
C GLY A 142 -1.12 -1.81 1.28
N VAL A 143 -0.60 -2.29 0.14
CA VAL A 143 -0.79 -3.67 -0.32
C VAL A 143 0.13 -4.63 0.44
N TYR A 144 -0.44 -5.70 0.99
CA TYR A 144 0.30 -6.79 1.62
C TYR A 144 -0.36 -8.15 1.30
N ILE A 145 0.38 -9.23 1.46
CA ILE A 145 -0.11 -10.60 1.23
C ILE A 145 -0.01 -11.43 2.50
N VAL A 146 -0.99 -12.29 2.70
CA VAL A 146 -1.04 -13.31 3.75
C VAL A 146 -1.17 -14.66 3.06
N PHE A 147 -0.28 -15.58 3.37
CA PHE A 147 -0.36 -16.98 2.92
C PHE A 147 -1.03 -17.83 3.99
N GLU A 148 -1.52 -19.00 3.60
CA GLU A 148 -2.07 -20.03 4.48
C GLU A 148 -1.19 -21.28 4.39
N ASP A 149 -0.94 -21.92 5.54
CA ASP A 149 -0.24 -23.20 5.59
C ASP A 149 -1.11 -24.36 5.08
N GLU A 150 -0.56 -25.58 5.06
CA GLU A 150 -1.28 -26.78 4.61
C GLU A 150 -2.56 -27.09 5.43
N ASN A 151 -2.69 -26.52 6.63
CA ASN A 151 -3.85 -26.68 7.51
C ASN A 151 -4.86 -25.51 7.38
N GLY A 152 -4.59 -24.54 6.50
CA GLY A 152 -5.40 -23.34 6.32
C GLY A 152 -5.19 -22.29 7.41
N VAL A 153 -4.07 -22.32 8.13
CA VAL A 153 -3.73 -21.33 9.15
C VAL A 153 -2.98 -20.18 8.48
N GLU A 154 -3.46 -18.95 8.68
CA GLU A 154 -2.82 -17.74 8.16
C GLU A 154 -1.40 -17.57 8.74
N GLU A 155 -0.43 -17.39 7.86
CA GLU A 155 0.94 -17.00 8.16
C GLU A 155 1.03 -15.48 8.45
N PRO A 156 2.14 -14.99 9.06
CA PRO A 156 2.35 -13.56 9.24
C PRO A 156 2.28 -12.78 7.91
N PRO A 157 1.67 -11.57 7.89
CA PRO A 157 1.56 -10.76 6.68
C PRO A 157 2.94 -10.30 6.19
N THR A 158 3.14 -10.34 4.88
CA THR A 158 4.35 -9.85 4.22
C THR A 158 4.00 -8.72 3.25
N VAL A 159 4.82 -7.67 3.23
CA VAL A 159 4.60 -6.50 2.36
C VAL A 159 4.99 -6.87 0.92
N ILE A 160 4.20 -6.40 -0.06
CA ILE A 160 4.54 -6.56 -1.47
C ILE A 160 5.84 -5.80 -1.79
N GLY A 161 6.79 -6.46 -2.46
CA GLY A 161 8.11 -5.91 -2.75
C GLY A 161 8.07 -4.62 -3.58
N GLU A 162 7.22 -4.59 -4.60
CA GLU A 162 6.98 -3.39 -5.41
C GLU A 162 5.49 -3.20 -5.72
N MET A 163 4.97 -2.00 -5.49
CA MET A 163 3.62 -1.59 -5.92
C MET A 163 3.73 -0.33 -6.78
N GLN A 164 3.26 -0.43 -8.02
CA GLN A 164 3.29 0.66 -8.98
C GLN A 164 1.88 1.01 -9.48
N VAL A 165 1.52 2.28 -9.40
CA VAL A 165 0.32 2.84 -10.03
C VAL A 165 0.74 3.54 -11.31
N THR A 166 0.24 3.09 -12.47
CA THR A 166 0.53 3.73 -13.74
C THR A 166 -0.03 5.16 -13.76
N PRO A 167 0.76 6.18 -14.14
CA PRO A 167 0.29 7.57 -14.18
C PRO A 167 -0.91 7.78 -15.10
N PHE A 168 -1.84 8.64 -14.67
CA PHE A 168 -3.02 9.00 -15.45
C PHE A 168 -2.63 10.11 -16.42
N THR A 169 -2.43 9.75 -17.68
CA THR A 169 -1.88 10.63 -18.73
C THR A 169 -2.78 10.73 -19.95
N ARG A 170 -3.77 9.83 -20.08
CA ARG A 170 -4.67 9.77 -21.23
C ARG A 170 -6.04 10.38 -20.89
N PRO A 171 -6.73 11.02 -21.84
CA PRO A 171 -8.03 11.67 -21.60
C PRO A 171 -9.08 10.77 -20.94
N GLU A 172 -9.14 9.50 -21.36
CA GLU A 172 -10.07 8.49 -20.84
C GLU A 172 -9.81 8.07 -19.38
N GLN A 173 -8.67 8.46 -18.79
CA GLN A 173 -8.36 8.24 -17.38
C GLN A 173 -8.70 9.47 -16.52
N ILE A 174 -8.69 10.66 -17.13
CA ILE A 174 -8.70 11.95 -16.44
C ILE A 174 -10.13 12.49 -16.31
N SER A 175 -10.97 12.28 -17.32
CA SER A 175 -12.33 12.82 -17.34
C SER A 175 -13.23 12.12 -16.32
N ARG A 176 -14.10 12.90 -15.66
CA ARG A 176 -15.14 12.40 -14.73
C ARG A 176 -16.50 12.19 -15.41
N GLY A 177 -16.50 12.08 -16.73
CA GLY A 177 -17.69 11.90 -17.57
C GLY A 177 -17.83 12.99 -18.64
N ASP A 178 -18.80 12.83 -19.54
CA ASP A 178 -18.95 13.68 -20.73
C ASP A 178 -19.20 15.17 -20.44
N LEU A 179 -19.67 15.49 -19.22
CA LEU A 179 -19.95 16.86 -18.79
C LEU A 179 -18.81 17.49 -17.97
N ASP A 180 -17.67 16.80 -17.80
CA ASP A 180 -16.55 17.37 -17.05
C ASP A 180 -15.79 18.40 -17.89
N LEU A 181 -15.98 19.67 -17.53
CA LEU A 181 -15.30 20.81 -18.14
C LEU A 181 -14.12 21.30 -17.30
N THR A 182 -13.71 20.54 -16.27
CA THR A 182 -12.64 20.96 -15.37
C THR A 182 -11.30 20.80 -16.08
N PRO A 183 -10.53 21.89 -16.26
CA PRO A 183 -9.22 21.80 -16.89
C PRO A 183 -8.25 21.02 -16.02
N VAL A 184 -7.41 20.22 -16.66
CA VAL A 184 -6.29 19.56 -15.98
C VAL A 184 -5.31 20.63 -15.50
N PRO A 185 -4.88 20.60 -14.22
CA PRO A 185 -3.98 21.60 -13.66
C PRO A 185 -2.53 21.38 -14.15
N THR A 186 -2.30 21.54 -15.45
CA THR A 186 -0.96 21.49 -16.06
C THR A 186 -0.13 22.70 -15.66
N PRO A 187 1.21 22.64 -15.79
CA PRO A 187 2.06 23.80 -15.52
C PRO A 187 1.63 25.06 -16.29
N ASP A 188 1.28 24.94 -17.58
CA ASP A 188 0.84 26.08 -18.41
C ASP A 188 -0.49 26.67 -17.91
N TYR A 189 -1.49 25.82 -17.64
CA TYR A 189 -2.76 26.27 -17.08
C TYR A 189 -2.58 26.97 -15.74
N LEU A 190 -1.78 26.37 -14.84
CA LEU A 190 -1.50 26.96 -13.52
C LEU A 190 -0.71 28.25 -13.63
N TYR A 191 0.22 28.36 -14.58
CA TYR A 191 0.96 29.59 -14.84
C TYR A 191 0.00 30.72 -15.24
N GLU A 192 -0.87 30.50 -16.22
CA GLU A 192 -1.91 31.47 -16.63
C GLU A 192 -2.81 31.86 -15.46
N GLN A 193 -3.30 30.88 -14.68
CA GLN A 193 -4.14 31.16 -13.51
C GLN A 193 -3.41 31.99 -12.44
N ASN A 194 -2.10 31.80 -12.30
CA ASN A 194 -1.28 32.47 -11.30
C ASN A 194 -0.74 33.83 -11.76
N GLN A 195 -0.92 34.24 -13.02
CA GLN A 195 -0.49 35.57 -13.49
C GLN A 195 -1.14 36.74 -12.74
N LYS A 196 -2.31 36.52 -12.15
CA LYS A 196 -2.99 37.50 -11.29
C LYS A 196 -2.34 37.68 -9.90
N LEU A 197 -1.43 36.78 -9.53
CA LEU A 197 -0.72 36.83 -8.26
C LEU A 197 0.56 37.64 -8.41
N SER A 198 0.91 38.38 -7.36
CA SER A 198 2.17 39.11 -7.28
C SER A 198 2.79 38.91 -5.90
N LEU A 199 4.11 38.83 -5.83
CA LEU A 199 4.80 38.80 -4.54
C LEU A 199 4.57 40.14 -3.83
N LEU A 200 4.00 40.09 -2.62
CA LEU A 200 3.82 41.28 -1.80
C LEU A 200 5.10 41.61 -1.04
N PRO A 201 5.47 42.90 -0.90
CA PRO A 201 6.51 43.30 0.03
C PRO A 201 6.06 42.98 1.47
N ILE A 202 7.03 42.69 2.36
CA ILE A 202 6.75 42.27 3.75
C ILE A 202 5.86 43.26 4.51
N THR A 203 5.94 44.54 4.19
CA THR A 203 5.12 45.62 4.78
C THR A 203 3.64 45.54 4.42
N ARG A 204 3.28 44.78 3.39
CA ARG A 204 1.89 44.52 2.96
C ARG A 204 1.42 43.10 3.29
N VAL A 205 2.23 42.32 4.01
CA VAL A 205 1.82 41.01 4.52
C VAL A 205 1.24 41.20 5.92
N GLY A 206 0.04 40.69 6.16
CA GLY A 206 -0.59 40.74 7.48
C GLY A 206 0.24 39.98 8.51
N LYS A 207 0.38 40.55 9.72
CA LYS A 207 1.16 39.93 10.81
C LYS A 207 0.42 38.82 11.56
N VAL A 208 -0.91 38.78 11.42
CA VAL A 208 -1.78 37.82 12.10
C VAL A 208 -2.78 37.27 11.07
N THR A 209 -2.90 35.93 11.02
CA THR A 209 -3.81 35.19 10.14
C THR A 209 -4.66 34.23 10.99
N PRO A 210 -6.01 34.30 10.96
CA PRO A 210 -6.85 35.19 10.15
C PRO A 210 -6.77 36.67 10.58
N THR A 211 -7.19 37.60 9.71
CA THR A 211 -7.18 39.04 9.98
C THR A 211 -7.99 39.37 11.25
N PRO A 212 -7.37 39.95 12.29
CA PRO A 212 -8.06 40.25 13.54
C PRO A 212 -9.00 41.45 13.38
N VAL A 213 -10.03 41.53 14.22
CA VAL A 213 -10.94 42.70 14.27
C VAL A 213 -10.20 43.98 14.66
N VAL A 214 -9.24 43.88 15.58
CA VAL A 214 -8.38 44.99 16.01
C VAL A 214 -6.95 44.48 16.11
N TYR A 215 -6.01 45.20 15.51
CA TYR A 215 -4.58 45.02 15.68
C TYR A 215 -3.94 46.34 16.08
N LYS A 216 -3.14 46.33 17.14
CA LYS A 216 -2.30 47.45 17.56
C LYS A 216 -0.89 46.94 17.70
N GLU A 217 0.01 47.51 16.92
CA GLU A 217 1.45 47.30 17.09
C GLU A 217 1.93 48.13 18.29
N GLN A 218 2.76 47.53 19.14
CA GLN A 218 3.35 48.19 20.31
C GLN A 218 4.66 48.89 19.93
#